data_AF-A0A0V0I6M4-F1
#
_entry.id   AF-A0A0V0I6M4-F1
#
_cell.length_a   1.000
_cell.length_b   1.000
_cell.length_c   1.000
_cell.angle_alpha   90.00
_cell.angle_beta   90.00
_cell.angle_gamma   90.00
#
_symmetry.space_group_name_H-M   'P 1'
#
loop_
_entity.id
_entity.type
_entity.pdbx_description
1 polymer ?
#
loop_
_entity_poly.entity_id
_entity_poly.type
_entity_poly.pdbx_seq_one_letter_code
_entity_poly.pdbx_strand_id
1 'polypeptide(L)'
;HLLGSSYLFRATAWEVYGSSPLARMNALLYATCFADSSSLDDVALAYGKLIQHLAVFKGYKEAFAALKLAEEKFVSLSKSQIQLVKLQLLHDHALHTGNLKLAQQLCDELGVLASSVTGVDIEIKVEASLRHARILIAANQFSQAAAVAHSLFSMCYKFSLQVENATVLLLIAEIHKRSGNAVLGIPYALASLSFCKSFNLDLLKASATLTLAELWLSLGSSHAKRALALIHGAFPVLLGHGGLELRARAFITEAKCYLADSSFSVCEEPEMVLEPLRQASEDLELLEYHKLAAETFYLMAIVYDKLGQLDHREAAAKSFRKHITTLESSDI
;
A
#
# COMPACT_ATOMS: atom_id res chain seq x y z
N HIS A 1 4.54 32.02 10.83
CA HIS A 1 4.16 31.69 9.44
C HIS A 1 5.28 31.04 8.63
N LEU A 2 6.33 31.75 8.15
CA LEU A 2 7.33 31.20 7.21
C LEU A 2 8.08 29.95 7.73
N LEU A 3 8.46 29.96 9.02
CA LEU A 3 9.14 28.83 9.66
C LEU A 3 8.23 27.59 9.75
N GLY A 4 6.94 27.79 10.04
CA GLY A 4 5.93 26.72 10.11
C GLY A 4 5.71 26.09 8.73
N SER A 5 5.45 26.89 7.70
CA SER A 5 5.29 26.40 6.33
C SER A 5 6.52 25.64 5.82
N SER A 6 7.74 26.00 6.26
CA SER A 6 8.96 25.24 5.97
C SER A 6 8.92 23.82 6.55
N TYR A 7 8.38 23.59 7.76
CA TYR A 7 8.24 22.23 8.31
C TYR A 7 7.25 21.40 7.51
N LEU A 8 6.15 21.99 7.06
CA LEU A 8 5.13 21.32 6.26
C LEU A 8 5.66 20.95 4.86
N PHE A 9 6.43 21.85 4.24
CA PHE A 9 7.13 21.57 3.00
C PHE A 9 8.15 20.44 3.16
N ARG A 10 8.94 20.45 4.24
CA ARG A 10 9.87 19.34 4.56
C ARG A 10 9.12 18.03 4.78
N ALA A 11 7.98 18.04 5.47
CA ALA A 11 7.18 16.86 5.67
C ALA A 11 6.76 16.22 4.33
N THR A 12 6.28 17.06 3.40
CA THR A 12 5.89 16.63 2.05
C THR A 12 7.09 16.15 1.23
N ALA A 13 8.23 16.85 1.30
CA ALA A 13 9.44 16.44 0.60
C ALA A 13 9.95 15.08 1.10
N TRP A 14 9.99 14.87 2.42
CA TRP A 14 10.40 13.59 3.00
C TRP A 14 9.45 12.45 2.65
N GLU A 15 8.16 12.72 2.53
CA GLU A 15 7.19 11.74 2.05
C GLU A 15 7.46 11.33 0.60
N VAL A 16 7.71 12.29 -0.29
CA VAL A 16 8.06 12.02 -1.70
C VAL A 16 9.37 11.23 -1.83
N TYR A 17 10.39 11.59 -1.04
CA TYR A 17 11.65 10.84 -1.01
C TYR A 17 11.52 9.47 -0.31
N GLY A 18 10.42 9.22 0.42
CA GLY A 18 10.12 7.93 1.02
C GLY A 18 10.58 7.76 2.48
N SER A 19 10.90 8.83 3.20
CA SER A 19 11.25 8.79 4.62
C SER A 19 10.04 9.09 5.52
N SER A 20 9.24 8.05 5.78
CA SER A 20 8.04 8.14 6.63
C SER A 20 8.29 8.69 8.05
N PRO A 21 9.38 8.30 8.77
CA PRO A 21 9.64 8.82 10.11
C PRO A 21 9.97 10.32 10.11
N LEU A 22 10.71 10.81 9.10
CA LEU A 22 11.05 12.23 8.98
C LEU A 22 9.84 13.04 8.57
N ALA A 23 9.00 12.54 7.66
CA ALA A 23 7.73 13.17 7.30
C ALA A 23 6.84 13.35 8.54
N ARG A 24 6.67 12.29 9.34
CA ARG A 24 5.92 12.33 10.61
C ARG A 24 6.50 13.33 11.59
N MET A 25 7.81 13.30 11.82
CA MET A 25 8.46 14.19 12.79
C MET A 25 8.22 15.66 12.43
N ASN A 26 8.36 16.03 11.16
CA ASN A 26 8.13 17.39 10.71
C ASN A 26 6.64 17.79 10.82
N ALA A 27 5.71 16.88 10.51
CA ALA A 27 4.28 17.12 10.67
C ALA A 27 3.86 17.28 12.16
N LEU A 28 4.45 16.49 13.07
CA LEU A 28 4.24 16.62 14.51
C LEU A 28 4.78 17.94 15.03
N LEU A 29 6.02 18.29 14.70
CA LEU A 29 6.62 19.58 15.09
C LEU A 29 5.78 20.77 14.60
N TYR A 30 5.25 20.67 13.38
CA TYR A 30 4.31 21.65 12.86
C TYR A 30 3.05 21.77 13.73
N ALA A 31 2.38 20.64 13.97
CA ALA A 31 1.13 20.59 14.73
C ALA A 31 1.29 21.03 16.19
N THR A 32 2.43 20.77 16.83
CA THR A 32 2.66 21.12 18.24
C THR A 32 3.16 22.54 18.44
N CYS A 33 4.01 23.04 17.55
CA CYS A 33 4.73 24.31 17.78
C CYS A 33 4.19 25.48 16.96
N PHE A 34 3.45 25.23 15.88
CA PHE A 34 3.07 26.27 14.92
C PHE A 34 1.57 26.36 14.63
N ALA A 35 0.75 25.43 15.16
CA ALA A 35 -0.69 25.38 14.89
C ALA A 35 -1.44 26.67 15.26
N ASP A 36 -1.07 27.34 16.35
CA ASP A 36 -1.77 28.54 16.83
C ASP A 36 -1.50 29.80 15.99
N SER A 37 -0.46 29.77 15.15
CA SER A 37 0.04 30.93 14.40
C SER A 37 -0.07 30.78 12.87
N SER A 38 -0.80 29.76 12.41
CA SER A 38 -0.81 29.34 11.01
C SER A 38 -2.22 29.27 10.43
N SER A 39 -2.30 29.16 9.10
CA SER A 39 -3.58 29.01 8.41
C SER A 39 -4.29 27.70 8.77
N LEU A 40 -5.63 27.70 8.75
CA LEU A 40 -6.41 26.49 9.01
C LEU A 40 -6.12 25.38 7.99
N ASP A 41 -5.78 25.75 6.75
CA ASP A 41 -5.47 24.81 5.68
C ASP A 41 -4.13 24.09 5.93
N ASP A 42 -3.10 24.82 6.37
CA ASP A 42 -1.81 24.21 6.69
C ASP A 42 -1.92 23.26 7.91
N VAL A 43 -2.77 23.61 8.88
CA VAL A 43 -3.07 22.73 10.02
C VAL A 43 -3.86 21.51 9.56
N ALA A 44 -4.83 21.66 8.67
CA ALA A 44 -5.56 20.54 8.08
C ALA A 44 -4.63 19.58 7.33
N LEU A 45 -3.68 20.11 6.55
CA LEU A 45 -2.69 19.30 5.82
C LEU A 45 -1.78 18.51 6.77
N ALA A 46 -1.31 19.14 7.84
CA ALA A 46 -0.49 18.46 8.84
C ALA A 46 -1.25 17.33 9.55
N TYR A 47 -2.51 17.59 9.96
CA TYR A 47 -3.37 16.57 10.55
C TYR A 47 -3.66 15.44 9.56
N GLY A 48 -3.93 15.76 8.30
CA GLY A 48 -4.13 14.78 7.23
C GLY A 48 -2.95 13.83 7.08
N LYS A 49 -1.72 14.35 7.02
CA LYS A 49 -0.49 13.53 6.96
C LYS A 49 -0.30 12.65 8.19
N LEU A 50 -0.61 13.15 9.38
CA LEU A 50 -0.51 12.35 10.62
C LEU A 50 -1.55 11.24 10.65
N ILE A 51 -2.77 11.50 10.21
CA ILE A 51 -3.85 10.53 10.11
C ILE A 51 -3.48 9.42 9.09
N GLN A 52 -2.99 9.79 7.92
CA GLN A 52 -2.48 8.83 6.92
C GLN A 52 -1.32 8.00 7.49
N HIS A 53 -0.38 8.61 8.21
CA HIS A 53 0.68 7.87 8.88
C HIS A 53 0.13 6.88 9.92
N LEU A 54 -0.89 7.25 10.70
CA LEU A 54 -1.51 6.32 11.64
C LEU A 54 -2.15 5.12 10.92
N ALA A 55 -2.86 5.36 9.82
CA ALA A 55 -3.45 4.27 9.03
C ALA A 55 -2.39 3.30 8.50
N VAL A 56 -1.30 3.83 7.95
CA VAL A 56 -0.23 3.05 7.33
C VAL A 56 0.60 2.25 8.34
N PHE A 57 0.77 2.73 9.58
CA PHE A 57 1.70 2.13 10.56
C PHE A 57 1.06 1.58 11.85
N LYS A 58 -0.16 2.00 12.19
CA LYS A 58 -0.87 1.60 13.41
C LYS A 58 -2.19 0.90 13.14
N GLY A 59 -2.77 1.10 11.96
CA GLY A 59 -4.03 0.50 11.56
C GLY A 59 -5.16 1.51 11.49
N TYR A 60 -6.31 1.05 11.00
CA TYR A 60 -7.45 1.93 10.73
C TYR A 60 -8.16 2.40 12.00
N LYS A 61 -8.11 1.65 13.10
CA LYS A 61 -8.79 2.01 14.36
C LYS A 61 -8.24 3.31 14.93
N GLU A 62 -6.92 3.43 14.99
CA GLU A 62 -6.19 4.61 15.46
C GLU A 62 -6.38 5.78 14.48
N ALA A 63 -6.35 5.50 13.17
CA ALA A 63 -6.57 6.51 12.15
C ALA A 63 -7.98 7.10 12.22
N PHE A 64 -9.02 6.28 12.40
CA PHE A 64 -10.40 6.74 12.55
C PHE A 64 -10.62 7.49 13.87
N ALA A 65 -9.96 7.09 14.95
CA ALA A 65 -10.00 7.85 16.20
C ALA A 65 -9.40 9.25 16.03
N ALA A 66 -8.25 9.35 15.36
CA ALA A 66 -7.62 10.64 15.04
C ALA A 66 -8.45 11.47 14.06
N LEU A 67 -9.12 10.84 13.10
CA LEU A 67 -10.00 11.51 12.15
C LEU A 67 -11.20 12.15 12.85
N LYS A 68 -11.84 11.47 13.81
CA LYS A 68 -12.96 12.03 14.59
C LYS A 68 -12.54 13.31 15.33
N LEU A 69 -11.36 13.30 15.95
CA LEU A 69 -10.80 14.48 16.62
C LEU A 69 -10.52 15.63 15.63
N ALA A 70 -10.09 15.31 14.41
CA ALA A 70 -9.89 16.32 13.37
C ALA A 70 -11.24 16.90 12.88
N GLU A 71 -12.27 16.07 12.70
CA GLU A 71 -13.60 16.52 12.28
C GLU A 71 -14.25 17.48 13.28
N GLU A 72 -14.11 17.21 14.58
CA GLU A 72 -14.57 18.11 15.65
C GLU A 72 -13.86 19.47 15.61
N LYS A 73 -12.61 19.50 15.16
CA LYS A 73 -11.80 20.73 15.06
C LYS A 73 -12.10 21.55 13.80
N PHE A 74 -12.56 20.92 12.73
CA PHE A 74 -12.66 21.52 11.38
C PHE A 74 -14.10 21.67 10.85
N VAL A 75 -15.06 22.02 11.72
CA VAL A 75 -16.51 22.00 11.45
C VAL A 75 -16.98 22.84 10.25
N SER A 76 -16.28 23.93 9.87
CA SER A 76 -16.86 24.95 8.97
C SER A 76 -16.05 25.40 7.75
N LEU A 77 -14.71 25.26 7.67
CA LEU A 77 -13.93 25.94 6.61
C LEU A 77 -12.88 25.11 5.84
N SER A 78 -12.31 24.04 6.39
CA SER A 78 -11.27 23.21 5.74
C SER A 78 -11.78 21.85 5.25
N LYS A 79 -13.05 21.81 4.81
CA LYS A 79 -13.74 20.57 4.40
C LYS A 79 -12.99 19.82 3.31
N SER A 80 -12.32 20.47 2.35
CA SER A 80 -11.76 19.78 1.19
C SER A 80 -10.64 18.79 1.55
N GLN A 81 -9.65 19.18 2.35
CA GLN A 81 -8.49 18.32 2.61
C GLN A 81 -8.78 17.22 3.64
N ILE A 82 -9.48 17.52 4.73
CA ILE A 82 -9.84 16.48 5.72
C ILE A 82 -10.88 15.52 5.12
N GLN A 83 -11.82 16.00 4.30
CA GLN A 83 -12.74 15.13 3.57
C GLN A 83 -11.99 14.26 2.56
N LEU A 84 -10.99 14.80 1.85
CA LEU A 84 -10.15 14.03 0.95
C LEU A 84 -9.47 12.87 1.69
N VAL A 85 -8.81 13.16 2.82
CA VAL A 85 -8.14 12.13 3.64
C VAL A 85 -9.14 11.12 4.19
N LYS A 86 -10.33 11.56 4.62
CA LYS A 86 -11.41 10.68 5.05
C LYS A 86 -11.83 9.69 3.96
N LEU A 87 -12.11 10.19 2.75
CA LEU A 87 -12.52 9.35 1.62
C LEU A 87 -11.41 8.37 1.25
N GLN A 88 -10.15 8.81 1.27
CA GLN A 88 -8.99 7.94 1.03
C GLN A 88 -8.91 6.81 2.06
N LEU A 89 -9.02 7.13 3.35
CA LEU A 89 -8.99 6.12 4.42
C LEU A 89 -10.14 5.13 4.35
N LEU A 90 -11.36 5.63 4.18
CA LEU A 90 -12.54 4.77 4.07
C LEU A 90 -12.45 3.86 2.85
N HIS A 91 -11.92 4.36 1.73
CA HIS A 91 -11.69 3.56 0.54
C HIS A 91 -10.66 2.46 0.79
N ASP A 92 -9.51 2.78 1.39
CA ASP A 92 -8.45 1.79 1.64
C ASP A 92 -8.93 0.71 2.63
N HIS A 93 -9.69 1.10 3.66
CA HIS A 93 -10.34 0.16 4.57
C HIS A 93 -11.39 -0.71 3.87
N ALA A 94 -12.24 -0.13 3.02
CA ALA A 94 -13.23 -0.87 2.23
C ALA A 94 -12.57 -1.89 1.28
N LEU A 95 -11.44 -1.52 0.67
CA LEU A 95 -10.66 -2.44 -0.16
C LEU A 95 -10.05 -3.59 0.65
N HIS A 96 -9.48 -3.31 1.82
CA HIS A 96 -8.86 -4.32 2.68
C HIS A 96 -9.88 -5.31 3.27
N THR A 97 -11.08 -4.83 3.59
CA THR A 97 -12.21 -5.64 4.07
C THR A 97 -12.94 -6.39 2.95
N GLY A 98 -12.75 -5.98 1.69
CA GLY A 98 -13.35 -6.61 0.51
C GLY A 98 -14.70 -6.01 0.07
N ASN A 99 -15.19 -4.94 0.69
CA ASN A 99 -16.43 -4.29 0.29
C ASN A 99 -16.23 -3.40 -0.95
N LEU A 100 -16.27 -4.02 -2.13
CA LEU A 100 -16.00 -3.34 -3.41
C LEU A 100 -17.08 -2.32 -3.78
N LYS A 101 -18.34 -2.53 -3.37
CA LYS A 101 -19.45 -1.61 -3.63
C LYS A 101 -19.23 -0.28 -2.90
N LEU A 102 -18.87 -0.35 -1.61
CA LEU A 102 -18.56 0.82 -0.81
C LEU A 102 -17.30 1.53 -1.34
N ALA A 103 -16.25 0.77 -1.69
CA ALA A 103 -15.05 1.34 -2.27
C ALA A 103 -15.33 2.12 -3.56
N GLN A 104 -16.21 1.60 -4.43
CA GLN A 104 -16.62 2.30 -5.65
C GLN A 104 -17.40 3.59 -5.34
N GLN A 105 -18.36 3.55 -4.42
CA GLN A 105 -19.11 4.75 -3.99
C GLN A 105 -18.17 5.85 -3.48
N LEU A 106 -17.21 5.48 -2.62
CA LEU A 106 -16.22 6.42 -2.07
C LEU A 106 -15.28 6.96 -3.15
N CYS A 107 -14.92 6.14 -4.14
CA CYS A 107 -14.13 6.57 -5.29
C CYS A 107 -14.91 7.55 -6.19
N ASP A 108 -16.21 7.34 -6.36
CA ASP A 108 -17.07 8.24 -7.13
C ASP A 108 -17.24 9.58 -6.39
N GLU A 109 -17.47 9.55 -5.07
CA GLU A 109 -17.50 10.75 -4.23
C GLU A 109 -16.18 11.54 -4.29
N LEU A 110 -15.04 10.83 -4.29
CA LEU A 110 -13.73 11.43 -4.46
C LEU A 110 -13.59 12.11 -5.83
N GLY A 111 -14.07 11.46 -6.90
CA GLY A 111 -14.06 12.01 -8.25
C GLY A 111 -14.90 13.30 -8.38
N VAL A 112 -16.02 13.37 -7.67
CA VAL A 112 -16.91 14.56 -7.64
C VAL A 112 -16.23 15.79 -7.02
N LEU A 113 -15.23 15.59 -6.14
CA LEU A 113 -14.46 16.70 -5.57
C LEU A 113 -13.59 17.41 -6.62
N ALA A 114 -13.24 16.74 -7.72
CA ALA A 114 -12.44 17.32 -8.79
C ALA A 114 -13.33 18.08 -9.79
N SER A 115 -12.88 19.25 -10.24
CA SER A 115 -13.56 20.01 -11.30
C SER A 115 -13.68 19.20 -12.60
N SER A 116 -14.80 19.33 -13.32
CA SER A 116 -14.98 18.70 -14.64
C SER A 116 -14.08 19.30 -15.73
N VAL A 117 -13.46 20.45 -15.48
CA VAL A 117 -12.61 21.16 -16.44
C VAL A 117 -11.27 20.43 -16.61
N THR A 118 -10.86 20.21 -17.87
CA THR A 118 -9.59 19.57 -18.20
C THR A 118 -8.40 20.37 -17.67
N GLY A 119 -7.47 19.74 -16.95
CA GLY A 119 -6.26 20.39 -16.43
C GLY A 119 -6.43 21.07 -15.07
N VAL A 120 -7.63 21.06 -14.48
CA VAL A 120 -7.88 21.51 -13.10
C VAL A 120 -7.96 20.30 -12.17
N ASP A 121 -7.48 20.42 -10.94
CA ASP A 121 -7.47 19.39 -9.88
C ASP A 121 -6.87 18.05 -10.35
N ILE A 122 -5.78 18.13 -11.13
CA ILE A 122 -5.19 16.96 -11.78
C ILE A 122 -4.77 15.92 -10.72
N GLU A 123 -4.22 16.34 -9.59
CA GLU A 123 -3.83 15.46 -8.48
C GLU A 123 -5.01 14.63 -7.94
N ILE A 124 -6.17 15.27 -7.74
CA ILE A 124 -7.39 14.58 -7.26
C ILE A 124 -7.91 13.61 -8.32
N LYS A 125 -7.87 13.98 -9.60
CA LYS A 125 -8.27 13.11 -10.72
C LYS A 125 -7.37 11.90 -10.86
N VAL A 126 -6.06 12.09 -10.70
CA VAL A 126 -5.07 11.02 -10.71
C VAL A 126 -5.33 10.07 -9.55
N GLU A 127 -5.51 10.60 -8.34
CA GLU A 127 -5.80 9.81 -7.14
C GLU A 127 -7.10 8.99 -7.27
N ALA A 128 -8.19 9.61 -7.74
CA ALA A 128 -9.45 8.91 -8.01
C ALA A 128 -9.26 7.79 -9.05
N SER A 129 -8.50 8.05 -10.12
CA SER A 129 -8.24 7.06 -11.16
C SER A 129 -7.37 5.89 -10.66
N LEU A 130 -6.36 6.17 -9.81
CA LEU A 130 -5.55 5.14 -9.16
C LEU A 130 -6.41 4.23 -8.28
N ARG A 131 -7.30 4.83 -7.49
CA ARG A 131 -8.24 4.11 -6.62
C ARG A 131 -9.23 3.26 -7.41
N HIS A 132 -9.80 3.81 -8.46
CA HIS A 132 -10.67 3.06 -9.37
C HIS A 132 -9.95 1.84 -9.98
N ALA A 133 -8.71 2.01 -10.45
CA ALA A 133 -7.92 0.89 -10.96
C ALA A 133 -7.65 -0.18 -9.88
N ARG A 134 -7.42 0.20 -8.62
CA ARG A 134 -7.27 -0.75 -7.49
C ARG A 134 -8.55 -1.53 -7.22
N ILE A 135 -9.72 -0.90 -7.30
CA ILE A 135 -11.03 -1.58 -7.20
C ILE A 135 -11.17 -2.61 -8.32
N LEU A 136 -10.87 -2.24 -9.56
CA LEU A 136 -10.94 -3.16 -10.70
C LEU A 136 -9.98 -4.35 -10.56
N ILE A 137 -8.78 -4.14 -9.99
CA ILE A 137 -7.85 -5.23 -9.66
C ILE A 137 -8.44 -6.14 -8.59
N ALA A 138 -9.05 -5.59 -7.55
CA ALA A 138 -9.69 -6.37 -6.48
C ALA A 138 -10.87 -7.19 -7.01
N ALA A 139 -11.63 -6.64 -7.98
CA ALA A 139 -12.73 -7.29 -8.69
C ALA A 139 -12.28 -8.29 -9.78
N ASN A 140 -10.96 -8.49 -9.97
CA ASN A 140 -10.37 -9.30 -11.05
C ASN A 140 -10.72 -8.83 -12.48
N GLN A 141 -11.12 -7.58 -12.67
CA GLN A 141 -11.44 -6.99 -13.97
C GLN A 141 -10.18 -6.39 -14.63
N PHE A 142 -9.20 -7.24 -14.93
CA PHE A 142 -7.85 -6.80 -15.32
C PHE A 142 -7.79 -6.02 -16.64
N SER A 143 -8.66 -6.34 -17.61
CA SER A 143 -8.70 -5.63 -18.90
C SER A 143 -9.16 -4.17 -18.73
N GLN A 144 -10.18 -3.95 -17.90
CA GLN A 144 -10.68 -2.62 -17.57
C GLN A 144 -9.65 -1.86 -16.73
N ALA A 145 -9.03 -2.51 -15.74
CA ALA A 145 -7.97 -1.93 -14.93
C ALA A 145 -6.79 -1.44 -15.79
N ALA A 146 -6.37 -2.23 -16.78
CA ALA A 146 -5.31 -1.86 -17.71
C ALA A 146 -5.69 -0.65 -18.58
N ALA A 147 -6.93 -0.59 -19.08
CA ALA A 147 -7.41 0.55 -19.84
C ALA A 147 -7.38 1.86 -19.03
N VAL A 148 -7.83 1.81 -17.77
CA VAL A 148 -7.76 2.95 -16.85
C VAL A 148 -6.31 3.34 -16.58
N ALA A 149 -5.44 2.39 -16.29
CA ALA A 149 -4.02 2.65 -15.99
C ALA A 149 -3.26 3.25 -17.19
N HIS A 150 -3.53 2.80 -18.42
CA HIS A 150 -2.91 3.37 -19.63
C HIS A 150 -3.42 4.78 -19.95
N SER A 151 -4.71 5.03 -19.75
CA SER A 151 -5.28 6.39 -19.85
C SER A 151 -4.63 7.33 -18.84
N LEU A 152 -4.48 6.86 -17.60
CA LEU A 152 -3.84 7.60 -16.52
C LEU A 152 -2.36 7.87 -16.79
N PHE A 153 -1.62 6.90 -17.32
CA PHE A 153 -0.22 7.09 -17.73
C PHE A 153 -0.09 8.21 -18.77
N SER A 154 -0.98 8.22 -19.77
CA SER A 154 -0.99 9.26 -20.80
C SER A 154 -1.29 10.64 -20.23
N MET A 155 -2.20 10.73 -19.24
CA MET A 155 -2.51 11.95 -18.52
C MET A 155 -1.30 12.45 -17.71
N CYS A 156 -0.71 11.60 -16.86
CA CYS A 156 0.42 11.96 -16.02
C CYS A 156 1.65 12.36 -16.85
N TYR A 157 1.89 11.71 -18.00
CA TYR A 157 2.93 12.10 -18.93
C TYR A 157 2.67 13.50 -19.53
N LYS A 158 1.44 13.79 -19.97
CA LYS A 158 1.05 15.08 -20.55
C LYS A 158 1.23 16.25 -19.58
N PHE A 159 0.95 16.03 -18.29
CA PHE A 159 1.05 17.06 -17.25
C PHE A 159 2.38 17.02 -16.47
N SER A 160 3.37 16.25 -16.92
CA SER A 160 4.70 16.15 -16.31
C SER A 160 4.70 15.71 -14.84
N LEU A 161 3.73 14.89 -14.44
CA LEU A 161 3.57 14.34 -13.08
C LEU A 161 4.48 13.12 -12.88
N GLN A 162 5.74 13.36 -12.52
CA GLN A 162 6.80 12.34 -12.53
C GLN A 162 6.62 11.26 -11.45
N VAL A 163 6.18 11.63 -10.25
CA VAL A 163 5.99 10.69 -9.13
C VAL A 163 4.81 9.78 -9.43
N GLU A 164 3.74 10.35 -9.96
CA GLU A 164 2.52 9.69 -10.38
C GLU A 164 2.81 8.76 -11.57
N ASN A 165 3.62 9.19 -12.55
CA ASN A 165 4.06 8.32 -13.65
C ASN A 165 4.74 7.04 -13.14
N ALA A 166 5.65 7.15 -12.18
CA ALA A 166 6.33 6.00 -11.60
C ALA A 166 5.34 5.07 -10.86
N THR A 167 4.37 5.65 -10.14
CA THR A 167 3.31 4.93 -9.44
C THR A 167 2.37 4.20 -10.42
N VAL A 168 2.00 4.83 -11.54
CA VAL A 168 1.15 4.24 -12.56
C VAL A 168 1.85 3.10 -13.29
N LEU A 169 3.15 3.24 -13.60
CA LEU A 169 3.94 2.13 -14.17
C LEU A 169 3.96 0.93 -13.22
N LEU A 170 4.11 1.18 -11.91
CA LEU A 170 4.06 0.12 -10.91
C LEU A 170 2.67 -0.53 -10.83
N LEU A 171 1.60 0.26 -10.93
CA LEU A 171 0.22 -0.25 -10.99
C LEU A 171 -0.01 -1.15 -12.22
N ILE A 172 0.51 -0.78 -13.40
CA ILE A 172 0.43 -1.61 -14.60
C ILE A 172 1.17 -2.94 -14.40
N ALA A 173 2.34 -2.91 -13.76
CA ALA A 173 3.08 -4.12 -13.42
C ALA A 173 2.26 -5.04 -12.47
N GLU A 174 1.59 -4.45 -11.48
CA GLU A 174 0.70 -5.16 -10.55
C GLU A 174 -0.49 -5.80 -11.27
N ILE A 175 -1.13 -5.10 -12.21
CA ILE A 175 -2.23 -5.65 -13.02
C ILE A 175 -1.76 -6.90 -13.78
N HIS A 176 -0.60 -6.82 -14.44
CA HIS A 176 -0.04 -7.95 -15.17
C HIS A 176 0.29 -9.12 -14.24
N LYS A 177 0.88 -8.85 -13.07
CA LYS A 177 1.14 -9.85 -12.04
C LYS A 177 -0.15 -10.58 -11.63
N ARG A 178 -1.20 -9.83 -11.29
CA ARG A 178 -2.49 -10.38 -10.83
C ARG A 178 -3.25 -11.11 -11.93
N SER A 179 -3.06 -10.74 -13.19
CA SER A 179 -3.60 -11.45 -14.36
C SER A 179 -2.87 -12.75 -14.71
N GLY A 180 -1.77 -13.08 -14.03
CA GLY A 180 -0.92 -14.25 -14.34
C GLY A 180 0.09 -14.03 -15.47
N ASN A 181 0.18 -12.81 -16.02
CA ASN A 181 1.07 -12.47 -17.12
C ASN A 181 2.36 -11.79 -16.64
N ALA A 182 3.14 -12.49 -15.81
CA ALA A 182 4.33 -11.92 -15.16
C ALA A 182 5.38 -11.38 -16.15
N VAL A 183 5.53 -12.02 -17.32
CA VAL A 183 6.47 -11.59 -18.38
C VAL A 183 6.19 -10.16 -18.84
N LEU A 184 4.92 -9.80 -19.03
CA LEU A 184 4.52 -8.46 -19.48
C LEU A 184 4.65 -7.41 -18.37
N GLY A 185 4.59 -7.81 -17.10
CA GLY A 185 4.74 -6.91 -15.95
C GLY A 185 6.18 -6.45 -15.71
N ILE A 186 7.18 -7.27 -16.05
CA ILE A 186 8.60 -6.98 -15.77
C ILE A 186 9.08 -5.66 -16.40
N PRO A 187 8.83 -5.38 -17.70
CA PRO A 187 9.24 -4.12 -18.30
C PRO A 187 8.67 -2.89 -17.57
N TYR A 188 7.42 -2.94 -17.10
CA TYR A 188 6.79 -1.83 -16.39
C TYR A 188 7.38 -1.64 -14.99
N ALA A 189 7.66 -2.72 -14.26
CA ALA A 189 8.34 -2.65 -12.96
C ALA A 189 9.76 -2.07 -13.10
N LEU A 190 10.51 -2.50 -14.13
CA LEU A 190 11.84 -1.97 -14.43
C LEU A 190 11.81 -0.50 -14.86
N ALA A 191 10.81 -0.10 -15.65
CA ALA A 191 10.61 1.30 -16.02
C ALA A 191 10.33 2.15 -14.78
N SER A 192 9.40 1.72 -13.92
CA SER A 192 9.11 2.38 -12.64
C SER A 192 10.39 2.51 -11.78
N LEU A 193 11.19 1.45 -11.66
CA LEU A 193 12.48 1.49 -10.97
C LEU A 193 13.47 2.51 -11.55
N SER A 194 13.53 2.61 -12.88
CA SER A 194 14.38 3.60 -13.54
C SER A 194 13.95 5.02 -13.19
N PHE A 195 12.64 5.32 -13.25
CA PHE A 195 12.09 6.60 -12.82
C PHE A 195 12.42 6.89 -11.35
N CYS A 196 12.18 5.92 -10.46
CA CYS A 196 12.42 6.13 -9.03
C CYS A 196 13.90 6.43 -8.73
N LYS A 197 14.83 5.80 -9.46
CA LYS A 197 16.27 6.10 -9.33
C LYS A 197 16.63 7.50 -9.81
N SER A 198 16.02 7.98 -10.90
CA SER A 198 16.27 9.33 -11.42
C SER A 198 15.78 10.43 -10.49
N PHE A 199 14.70 10.18 -9.74
CA PHE A 199 14.04 11.16 -8.86
C PHE A 199 14.26 10.92 -7.35
N ASN A 200 15.10 9.96 -6.97
CA ASN A 200 15.39 9.58 -5.58
C ASN A 200 14.13 9.20 -4.77
N LEU A 201 13.17 8.51 -5.39
CA LEU A 201 11.94 8.07 -4.75
C LEU A 201 12.18 6.74 -4.02
N ASP A 202 12.84 6.76 -2.86
CA ASP A 202 13.43 5.55 -2.26
C ASP A 202 12.39 4.52 -1.83
N LEU A 203 11.28 4.94 -1.21
CA LEU A 203 10.22 4.02 -0.80
C LEU A 203 9.50 3.42 -2.03
N LEU A 204 9.23 4.23 -3.05
CA LEU A 204 8.59 3.76 -4.29
C LEU A 204 9.52 2.81 -5.05
N LYS A 205 10.83 3.10 -5.09
CA LYS A 205 11.86 2.20 -5.61
C LYS A 205 11.87 0.86 -4.87
N ALA A 206 11.78 0.88 -3.54
CA ALA A 206 11.73 -0.35 -2.74
C ALA A 206 10.46 -1.16 -3.03
N SER A 207 9.30 -0.50 -3.13
CA SER A 207 8.02 -1.11 -3.52
C SER A 207 8.06 -1.71 -4.95
N ALA A 208 8.68 -1.00 -5.89
CA ALA A 208 8.88 -1.49 -7.25
C ALA A 208 9.86 -2.68 -7.30
N THR A 209 10.88 -2.69 -6.43
CA THR A 209 11.82 -3.81 -6.29
C THR A 209 11.11 -5.05 -5.74
N LEU A 210 10.24 -4.88 -4.73
CA LEU A 210 9.40 -5.94 -4.20
C LEU A 210 8.47 -6.52 -5.27
N THR A 211 7.77 -5.65 -6.01
CA THR A 211 6.87 -6.09 -7.10
C THR A 211 7.63 -6.81 -8.22
N LEU A 212 8.85 -6.37 -8.54
CA LEU A 212 9.73 -7.07 -9.47
C LEU A 212 10.12 -8.47 -8.95
N ALA A 213 10.42 -8.60 -7.67
CA ALA A 213 10.74 -9.90 -7.06
C ALA A 213 9.52 -10.85 -7.08
N GLU A 214 8.33 -10.36 -6.77
CA GLU A 214 7.08 -11.13 -6.87
C GLU A 214 6.80 -11.59 -8.31
N LEU A 215 7.09 -10.74 -9.32
CA LEU A 215 7.01 -11.09 -10.74
C LEU A 215 8.02 -12.18 -11.12
N TRP A 216 9.28 -12.08 -10.69
CA TRP A 216 10.28 -13.12 -10.92
C TRP A 216 9.87 -14.46 -10.32
N LEU A 217 9.34 -14.44 -9.09
CA LEU A 217 8.88 -15.65 -8.43
C LEU A 217 7.69 -16.30 -9.16
N SER A 218 6.83 -15.48 -9.75
CA SER A 218 5.67 -15.93 -10.55
C SER A 218 6.08 -16.62 -11.87
N LEU A 219 7.32 -16.41 -12.35
CA LEU A 219 7.86 -17.12 -13.52
C LEU A 219 8.37 -18.54 -13.18
N GLY A 220 8.54 -18.86 -11.89
CA GLY A 220 8.86 -20.20 -11.42
C GLY A 220 9.99 -20.26 -10.39
N SER A 221 10.18 -21.46 -9.80
CA SER A 221 11.14 -21.75 -8.73
C SER A 221 12.59 -21.47 -9.09
N SER A 222 12.96 -21.57 -10.37
CA SER A 222 14.33 -21.27 -10.84
C SER A 222 14.78 -19.83 -10.56
N HIS A 223 13.83 -18.92 -10.35
CA HIS A 223 14.09 -17.51 -10.07
C HIS A 223 13.98 -17.14 -8.58
N ALA A 224 13.71 -18.11 -7.70
CA ALA A 224 13.53 -17.87 -6.26
C ALA A 224 14.73 -17.17 -5.62
N LYS A 225 15.97 -17.64 -5.88
CA LYS A 225 17.20 -17.02 -5.37
C LYS A 225 17.40 -15.59 -5.84
N ARG A 226 17.02 -15.29 -7.09
CA ARG A 226 17.08 -13.94 -7.66
C ARG A 226 16.07 -13.03 -6.98
N ALA A 227 14.83 -13.49 -6.81
CA ALA A 227 13.79 -12.75 -6.11
C ALA A 227 14.19 -12.47 -4.65
N LEU A 228 14.74 -13.46 -3.96
CA LEU A 228 15.24 -13.33 -2.58
C LEU A 228 16.33 -12.26 -2.47
N ALA A 229 17.33 -12.28 -3.36
CA ALA A 229 18.40 -11.29 -3.36
C ALA A 229 17.88 -9.85 -3.60
N LEU A 230 16.88 -9.68 -4.46
CA LEU A 230 16.24 -8.38 -4.68
C LEU A 230 15.50 -7.89 -3.43
N ILE A 231 14.80 -8.79 -2.76
CA ILE A 231 14.02 -8.50 -1.54
C ILE A 231 14.95 -8.11 -0.39
N HIS A 232 16.00 -8.91 -0.14
CA HIS A 232 17.00 -8.60 0.90
C HIS A 232 17.70 -7.26 0.66
N GLY A 233 17.94 -6.90 -0.61
CA GLY A 233 18.46 -5.57 -0.95
C GLY A 233 17.48 -4.42 -0.65
N ALA A 234 16.17 -4.68 -0.67
CA ALA A 234 15.13 -3.68 -0.41
C ALA A 234 14.65 -3.63 1.04
N PHE A 235 14.94 -4.67 1.84
CA PHE A 235 14.49 -4.83 3.23
C PHE A 235 14.76 -3.63 4.15
N PRO A 236 15.96 -3.00 4.16
CA PRO A 236 16.19 -1.86 5.03
C PRO A 236 15.17 -0.73 4.85
N VAL A 237 14.77 -0.47 3.59
CA VAL A 237 13.79 0.57 3.26
C VAL A 237 12.36 0.08 3.52
N LEU A 238 12.03 -1.16 3.13
CA LEU A 238 10.69 -1.72 3.31
C LEU A 238 10.31 -1.84 4.79
N LEU A 239 11.23 -2.32 5.64
CA LEU A 239 10.97 -2.51 7.06
C LEU A 239 11.06 -1.20 7.86
N GLY A 240 11.99 -0.31 7.50
CA GLY A 240 12.20 0.95 8.21
C GLY A 240 11.23 2.08 7.82
N HIS A 241 10.79 2.11 6.55
CA HIS A 241 9.97 3.20 6.01
C HIS A 241 8.66 2.73 5.38
N GLY A 242 8.52 1.44 5.07
CA GLY A 242 7.27 0.87 4.59
C GLY A 242 6.23 0.71 5.70
N GLY A 243 4.97 0.87 5.32
CA GLY A 243 3.83 0.60 6.18
C GLY A 243 3.57 -0.89 6.40
N LEU A 244 2.58 -1.18 7.24
CA LEU A 244 2.12 -2.53 7.58
C LEU A 244 1.91 -3.41 6.33
N GLU A 245 1.24 -2.88 5.30
CA GLU A 245 0.97 -3.64 4.06
C GLU A 245 2.26 -4.00 3.30
N LEU A 246 3.16 -3.03 3.11
CA LEU A 246 4.39 -3.25 2.35
C LEU A 246 5.34 -4.21 3.09
N ARG A 247 5.42 -4.10 4.42
CA ARG A 247 6.20 -5.04 5.24
C ARG A 247 5.64 -6.45 5.18
N ALA A 248 4.34 -6.60 5.37
CA ALA A 248 3.68 -7.91 5.28
C ALA A 248 3.89 -8.55 3.89
N ARG A 249 3.73 -7.78 2.81
CA ARG A 249 4.03 -8.28 1.45
C ARG A 249 5.50 -8.69 1.30
N ALA A 250 6.44 -7.93 1.86
CA ALA A 250 7.86 -8.25 1.80
C ALA A 250 8.17 -9.58 2.51
N PHE A 251 7.65 -9.78 3.72
CA PHE A 251 7.80 -11.02 4.48
C PHE A 251 7.15 -12.23 3.81
N ILE A 252 5.93 -12.07 3.27
CA ILE A 252 5.26 -13.14 2.52
C ILE A 252 6.08 -13.51 1.29
N THR A 253 6.63 -12.54 0.58
CA THR A 253 7.42 -12.80 -0.62
C THR A 253 8.74 -13.49 -0.27
N GLU A 254 9.40 -13.09 0.82
CA GLU A 254 10.59 -13.80 1.35
C GLU A 254 10.26 -15.26 1.67
N ALA A 255 9.19 -15.50 2.45
CA ALA A 255 8.74 -16.84 2.80
C ALA A 255 8.46 -17.69 1.55
N LYS A 256 7.78 -17.14 0.55
CA LYS A 256 7.53 -17.83 -0.72
C LYS A 256 8.81 -18.11 -1.51
N CYS A 257 9.82 -17.23 -1.45
CA CYS A 257 11.10 -17.48 -2.10
C CYS A 257 11.80 -18.69 -1.48
N TYR A 258 11.85 -18.79 -0.14
CA TYR A 258 12.41 -19.98 0.53
C TYR A 258 11.61 -21.25 0.20
N LEU A 259 10.28 -21.18 0.22
CA LEU A 259 9.43 -22.33 -0.12
C LEU A 259 9.55 -22.80 -1.58
N ALA A 260 9.93 -21.90 -2.49
CA ALA A 260 10.13 -22.20 -3.90
C ALA A 260 11.56 -22.68 -4.23
N ASP A 261 12.54 -22.43 -3.36
CA ASP A 261 13.92 -22.84 -3.57
C ASP A 261 14.09 -24.35 -3.31
N SER A 262 14.48 -25.10 -4.33
CA SER A 262 14.70 -26.55 -4.23
C SER A 262 15.87 -26.93 -3.31
N SER A 263 16.79 -25.99 -3.04
CA SER A 263 17.92 -26.20 -2.14
C SER A 263 17.60 -25.91 -0.67
N PHE A 264 16.43 -25.34 -0.38
CA PHE A 264 16.02 -24.99 0.98
C PHE A 264 15.19 -26.12 1.61
N SER A 265 15.54 -26.51 2.83
CA SER A 265 14.82 -27.51 3.61
C SER A 265 14.05 -26.86 4.75
N VAL A 266 12.72 -26.77 4.60
CA VAL A 266 11.82 -26.22 5.63
C VAL A 266 11.92 -27.00 6.94
N CYS A 267 12.24 -28.30 6.89
CA CYS A 267 12.38 -29.12 8.09
C CYS A 267 13.63 -28.80 8.91
N GLU A 268 14.68 -28.28 8.28
CA GLU A 268 15.94 -27.93 8.94
C GLU A 268 15.86 -26.52 9.53
N GLU A 269 15.30 -25.57 8.78
CA GLU A 269 15.24 -24.16 9.17
C GLU A 269 13.81 -23.58 9.08
N PRO A 270 12.84 -24.11 9.87
CA PRO A 270 11.44 -23.69 9.76
C PRO A 270 11.21 -22.22 10.10
N GLU A 271 12.01 -21.67 11.02
CA GLU A 271 11.87 -20.28 11.49
C GLU A 271 12.16 -19.23 10.40
N MET A 272 12.98 -19.58 9.39
CA MET A 272 13.25 -18.70 8.25
C MET A 272 11.99 -18.41 7.42
N VAL A 273 10.98 -19.27 7.54
CA VAL A 273 9.68 -19.11 6.86
C VAL A 273 8.59 -18.71 7.84
N LEU A 274 8.54 -19.34 9.03
CA LEU A 274 7.48 -19.11 10.00
C LEU A 274 7.56 -17.73 10.67
N GLU A 275 8.75 -17.23 11.02
CA GLU A 275 8.88 -15.93 11.69
C GLU A 275 8.42 -14.77 10.79
N PRO A 276 8.87 -14.66 9.51
CA PRO A 276 8.32 -13.66 8.58
C PRO A 276 6.79 -13.77 8.41
N LEU A 277 6.25 -14.99 8.30
CA LEU A 277 4.81 -15.19 8.14
C LEU A 277 4.03 -14.77 9.39
N ARG A 278 4.56 -15.02 10.61
CA ARG A 278 3.96 -14.57 11.86
C ARG A 278 3.92 -13.04 11.92
N GLN A 279 5.04 -12.36 11.62
CA GLN A 279 5.08 -10.90 11.56
C GLN A 279 4.13 -10.32 10.50
N ALA A 280 4.07 -10.94 9.32
CA ALA A 280 3.11 -10.54 8.29
C ALA A 280 1.66 -10.72 8.75
N SER A 281 1.33 -11.81 9.47
CA SER A 281 -0.03 -12.04 9.96
C SER A 281 -0.45 -10.98 10.98
N GLU A 282 0.43 -10.59 11.90
CA GLU A 282 0.17 -9.52 12.89
C GLU A 282 -0.07 -8.17 12.19
N ASP A 283 0.81 -7.79 11.25
CA ASP A 283 0.69 -6.53 10.50
C ASP A 283 -0.64 -6.48 9.69
N LEU A 284 -1.08 -7.62 9.14
CA LEU A 284 -2.30 -7.70 8.31
C LEU A 284 -3.59 -7.78 9.12
N GLU A 285 -3.55 -8.44 10.29
CA GLU A 285 -4.68 -8.44 11.22
C GLU A 285 -4.94 -7.02 11.77
N LEU A 286 -3.89 -6.24 12.04
CA LEU A 286 -4.01 -4.83 12.42
C LEU A 286 -4.63 -3.97 11.31
N LEU A 287 -4.29 -4.24 10.04
CA LEU A 287 -4.88 -3.57 8.89
C LEU A 287 -6.28 -4.10 8.51
N GLU A 288 -6.73 -5.21 9.10
CA GLU A 288 -7.95 -5.91 8.67
C GLU A 288 -7.91 -6.31 7.18
N TYR A 289 -6.70 -6.54 6.62
CA TYR A 289 -6.54 -6.94 5.22
C TYR A 289 -6.73 -8.45 5.05
N HIS A 290 -8.00 -8.87 4.96
CA HIS A 290 -8.40 -10.27 5.03
C HIS A 290 -7.88 -11.13 3.88
N LYS A 291 -7.82 -10.60 2.65
CA LYS A 291 -7.37 -11.39 1.49
C LYS A 291 -5.91 -11.83 1.61
N LEU A 292 -5.04 -10.91 2.02
CA LEU A 292 -3.62 -11.20 2.18
C LEU A 292 -3.36 -11.96 3.48
N ALA A 293 -4.10 -11.66 4.56
CA ALA A 293 -4.02 -12.42 5.81
C ALA A 293 -4.39 -13.90 5.61
N ALA A 294 -5.44 -14.19 4.83
CA ALA A 294 -5.80 -15.55 4.47
C ALA A 294 -4.65 -16.27 3.74
N GLU A 295 -4.03 -15.62 2.75
CA GLU A 295 -2.87 -16.19 2.06
C GLU A 295 -1.72 -16.51 3.03
N THR A 296 -1.41 -15.61 3.97
CA THR A 296 -0.38 -15.83 4.99
C THR A 296 -0.69 -17.05 5.87
N PHE A 297 -1.90 -17.15 6.41
CA PHE A 297 -2.29 -18.29 7.25
C PHE A 297 -2.35 -19.61 6.47
N TYR A 298 -2.70 -19.56 5.19
CA TYR A 298 -2.64 -20.72 4.32
C TYR A 298 -1.19 -21.22 4.15
N LEU A 299 -0.24 -20.32 3.91
CA LEU A 299 1.18 -20.68 3.83
C LEU A 299 1.70 -21.23 5.16
N MET A 300 1.32 -20.62 6.30
CA MET A 300 1.67 -21.14 7.62
C MET A 300 1.14 -22.55 7.84
N ALA A 301 -0.13 -22.81 7.49
CA ALA A 301 -0.72 -24.14 7.61
C ALA A 301 0.04 -25.19 6.78
N ILE A 302 0.43 -24.87 5.54
CA ILE A 302 1.26 -25.76 4.71
C ILE A 302 2.59 -26.08 5.39
N VAL A 303 3.24 -25.06 5.97
CA VAL A 303 4.53 -25.24 6.64
C VAL A 303 4.38 -26.11 7.89
N TYR A 304 3.38 -25.85 8.74
CA TYR A 304 3.12 -26.66 9.93
C TYR A 304 2.76 -28.11 9.60
N ASP A 305 2.00 -28.34 8.52
CA ASP A 305 1.68 -29.69 8.05
C ASP A 305 2.95 -30.44 7.62
N LYS A 306 3.85 -29.79 6.87
CA LYS A 306 5.16 -30.36 6.51
C LYS A 306 6.03 -30.69 7.71
N LEU A 307 5.92 -29.92 8.79
CA LEU A 307 6.65 -30.14 10.05
C LEU A 307 5.97 -31.17 10.96
N GLY A 308 4.78 -31.67 10.61
CA GLY A 308 3.99 -32.57 11.46
C GLY A 308 3.38 -31.91 12.70
N GLN A 309 3.35 -30.58 12.77
CA GLN A 309 2.81 -29.81 13.89
C GLN A 309 1.31 -29.57 13.72
N LEU A 310 0.51 -30.61 13.99
CA LEU A 310 -0.93 -30.62 13.70
C LEU A 310 -1.73 -29.56 14.46
N ASP A 311 -1.40 -29.31 15.73
CA ASP A 311 -2.10 -28.30 16.55
C ASP A 311 -1.96 -26.89 15.96
N HIS A 312 -0.73 -26.52 15.57
CA HIS A 312 -0.44 -25.23 14.94
C HIS A 312 -1.05 -25.13 13.54
N ARG A 313 -1.04 -26.23 12.77
CA ARG A 313 -1.70 -26.31 11.46
C ARG A 313 -3.20 -26.03 11.59
N GLU A 314 -3.87 -26.66 12.55
CA GLU A 314 -5.31 -26.48 12.76
C GLU A 314 -5.66 -25.08 13.23
N ALA A 315 -4.83 -24.48 14.09
CA ALA A 315 -4.97 -23.08 14.48
C ALA A 315 -4.86 -22.14 13.26
N ALA A 316 -3.84 -22.32 12.42
CA ALA A 316 -3.66 -21.54 11.19
C ALA A 316 -4.82 -21.74 10.19
N ALA A 317 -5.29 -22.98 10.02
CA ALA A 317 -6.43 -23.30 9.16
C ALA A 317 -7.74 -22.65 9.67
N LYS A 318 -7.94 -22.58 10.98
CA LYS A 318 -9.08 -21.88 11.59
C LYS A 318 -9.02 -20.38 11.32
N SER A 319 -7.85 -19.75 11.45
CA SER A 319 -7.65 -18.34 11.12
C SER A 319 -7.85 -18.06 9.63
N PHE A 320 -7.33 -18.92 8.75
CA PHE A 320 -7.60 -18.88 7.31
C PHE A 320 -9.11 -18.87 7.02
N ARG A 321 -9.83 -19.85 7.58
CA ARG A 321 -11.28 -19.97 7.37
C ARG A 321 -12.02 -18.73 7.85
N LYS A 322 -11.65 -18.18 9.01
CA LYS A 322 -12.23 -16.94 9.54
C LYS A 322 -12.12 -15.80 8.52
N HIS A 323 -10.93 -15.54 8.00
CA HIS A 323 -10.72 -14.44 7.03
C HIS A 323 -11.46 -14.64 5.71
N ILE A 324 -11.52 -15.86 5.19
CA ILE A 324 -12.30 -16.16 3.97
C ILE A 324 -13.79 -15.93 4.22
N THR A 325 -14.35 -16.42 5.34
CA THR A 325 -15.76 -16.21 5.65
C THR A 325 -16.11 -14.73 5.83
N THR A 326 -15.19 -13.93 6.37
CA THR A 326 -15.39 -12.48 6.50
C THR A 326 -15.41 -11.78 5.14
N LEU A 327 -14.55 -12.19 4.20
CA LEU A 327 -14.56 -11.67 2.83
C LEU A 327 -15.89 -12.00 2.12
N GLU A 328 -16.33 -13.26 2.19
CA GLU A 328 -17.59 -13.70 1.57
C GLU A 328 -18.81 -12.96 2.14
N SER A 329 -18.81 -12.66 3.44
CA SER A 329 -19.87 -11.87 4.07
C SER A 329 -19.86 -10.38 3.67
N SER A 330 -18.72 -9.86 3.21
CA SER A 330 -18.55 -8.43 2.86
C SER A 330 -18.95 -8.12 1.41
N ASP A 331 -19.04 -9.14 0.55
CA ASP A 331 -19.51 -9.01 -0.84
C ASP A 331 -21.05 -8.97 -0.96
N ILE A 332 -21.77 -9.41 0.08
CA ILE A 332 -23.24 -9.41 0.18
C ILE A 332 -23.71 -7.98 0.50
#